data_AF-A0AAW6P6H7-F1
#
_entry.id   AF-A0AAW6P6H7-F1
#
_cell.length_a   1.000
_cell.length_b   1.000
_cell.length_c   1.000
_cell.angle_alpha   90.00
_cell.angle_beta   90.00
_cell.angle_gamma   90.00
#
_symmetry.space_group_name_H-M   'P 1'
#
loop_
_entity.id
_entity.type
_entity.pdbx_description
1 polymer ?
#
loop_
_entity_poly.entity_id
_entity_poly.type
_entity_poly.pdbx_seq_one_letter_code
_entity_poly.pdbx_strand_id
1 'polypeptide(L)'
;MKRGRQAGFTLLEAVVALTLLAVVGSALLAWLGTGFRSLERMNEVQRRIDATRTGLAFLEGLNPMLQPSGSAALGSYRLDWESRLLAAPRPVVSRYSGHPGPFDSALYRVQATLSGEDLPPLPLSLELAGYRMARLPDGGGAP
;
A
#
# COMPACT_ATOMS: atom_id res chain seq x y z
N MET A 1 -76.87 14.92 -21.38
CA MET A 1 -75.45 14.91 -21.82
C MET A 1 -74.57 15.33 -20.65
N LYS A 2 -73.88 14.39 -19.98
CA LYS A 2 -72.98 14.71 -18.86
C LYS A 2 -71.67 15.29 -19.42
N ARG A 3 -71.56 16.62 -19.45
CA ARG A 3 -70.26 17.28 -19.65
C ARG A 3 -69.44 17.05 -18.38
N GLY A 4 -68.48 16.13 -18.45
CA GLY A 4 -67.43 16.04 -17.44
C GLY A 4 -66.71 17.38 -17.41
N ARG A 5 -66.90 18.14 -16.32
CA ARG A 5 -66.11 19.34 -16.04
C ARG A 5 -64.66 18.91 -16.07
N GLN A 6 -63.90 19.46 -17.01
CA GLN A 6 -62.44 19.42 -16.98
C GLN A 6 -62.03 19.98 -15.62
N ALA A 7 -61.66 19.09 -14.70
CA ALA A 7 -61.04 19.45 -13.45
C ALA A 7 -59.69 20.05 -13.82
N GLY A 8 -59.51 21.32 -13.49
CA GLY A 8 -58.37 22.11 -13.95
C GLY A 8 -57.06 21.45 -13.57
N PHE A 9 -56.27 21.12 -14.59
CA PHE A 9 -54.83 21.24 -14.55
C PHE A 9 -54.53 22.73 -14.32
N THR A 10 -54.40 23.13 -13.07
CA THR A 10 -54.18 24.54 -12.72
C THR A 10 -52.70 24.87 -12.82
N LEU A 11 -52.36 26.13 -13.15
CA LEU A 11 -50.98 26.63 -13.13
C LEU A 11 -50.27 26.31 -11.80
N LEU A 12 -51.01 26.31 -10.69
CA LEU A 12 -50.50 25.96 -9.37
C LEU A 12 -50.01 24.51 -9.29
N GLU A 13 -50.74 23.57 -9.89
CA GLU A 13 -50.37 22.15 -9.89
C GLU A 13 -49.11 21.89 -10.72
N ALA A 14 -48.95 22.60 -11.84
CA ALA A 14 -47.72 22.54 -12.63
C ALA A 14 -46.51 23.06 -11.85
N VAL A 15 -46.67 24.16 -11.11
CA VAL A 15 -45.60 24.70 -10.26
C VAL A 15 -45.29 23.76 -9.10
N VAL A 16 -46.30 23.17 -8.46
CA VAL A 16 -46.11 22.17 -7.39
C VAL A 16 -45.41 20.92 -7.91
N ALA A 17 -45.78 20.42 -9.09
CA ALA A 17 -45.12 19.28 -9.70
C ALA A 17 -43.65 19.59 -10.02
N LEU A 18 -43.36 20.77 -10.56
CA LEU A 18 -42.00 21.21 -10.86
C LEU A 18 -41.16 21.36 -9.58
N THR A 19 -41.73 21.91 -8.50
CA THR A 19 -41.01 22.05 -7.22
C THR A 19 -40.74 20.70 -6.59
N LEU A 20 -41.71 19.79 -6.58
CA LEU A 20 -41.51 18.41 -6.11
C LEU A 20 -40.43 17.70 -6.92
N LEU A 21 -40.48 17.83 -8.25
CA LEU A 21 -39.48 17.27 -9.14
C LEU A 21 -38.08 17.84 -8.84
N ALA A 22 -37.98 19.16 -8.63
CA ALA A 22 -36.72 19.81 -8.30
C ALA A 22 -36.15 19.33 -6.95
N VAL A 23 -36.99 19.17 -5.93
CA VAL A 23 -36.57 18.68 -4.60
C VAL A 23 -36.09 17.23 -4.69
N VAL A 24 -36.86 16.36 -5.34
CA VAL A 24 -36.50 14.93 -5.51
C VAL A 24 -35.24 14.80 -6.36
N GLY A 25 -35.15 15.54 -7.47
CA GLY A 25 -33.96 15.57 -8.32
C GLY A 25 -32.72 16.02 -7.57
N SER A 26 -32.84 17.08 -6.75
CA SER A 26 -31.73 17.58 -5.93
C SER A 26 -31.28 16.55 -4.89
N ALA A 27 -32.21 15.87 -4.23
CA ALA A 27 -31.89 14.80 -3.28
C ALA A 27 -31.16 13.63 -3.96
N LEU A 28 -31.60 13.24 -5.17
CA LEU A 28 -30.97 12.17 -5.94
C LEU A 28 -29.55 12.55 -6.39
N LEU A 29 -29.36 13.77 -6.88
CA LEU A 29 -28.05 14.31 -7.26
C LEU A 29 -27.10 14.36 -6.06
N ALA A 30 -27.58 14.81 -4.90
CA ALA A 30 -26.80 14.80 -3.66
C ALA A 30 -26.37 13.38 -3.27
N TRP A 31 -27.29 12.41 -3.38
CA TRP A 31 -26.99 11.00 -3.12
C TRP A 31 -25.94 10.43 -4.07
N LEU A 32 -26.05 10.69 -5.38
CA LEU A 32 -25.03 10.30 -6.36
C LEU A 32 -23.66 10.91 -6.01
N GLY A 33 -23.62 12.19 -5.63
CA GLY A 33 -22.41 12.85 -5.18
C GLY A 33 -21.79 12.20 -3.93
N THR A 34 -22.59 11.63 -3.02
CA THR A 34 -22.04 10.84 -1.89
C THR A 34 -21.43 9.53 -2.35
N GLY A 35 -22.05 8.85 -3.32
CA GLY A 35 -21.53 7.63 -3.93
C GLY A 35 -20.17 7.84 -4.59
N PHE A 36 -20.04 8.88 -5.43
CA PHE A 36 -18.77 9.19 -6.10
C PHE A 36 -17.63 9.47 -5.13
N ARG A 37 -17.87 10.26 -4.08
CA ARG A 37 -16.86 10.50 -3.03
C ARG A 37 -16.46 9.23 -2.30
N SER A 38 -17.37 8.28 -2.14
CA SER A 38 -17.05 6.98 -1.54
C SER A 38 -16.13 6.17 -2.45
N LEU A 39 -16.42 6.13 -3.75
CA LEU A 39 -15.59 5.43 -4.74
C LEU A 39 -14.18 6.04 -4.82
N GLU A 40 -14.07 7.36 -4.79
CA GLU A 40 -12.78 8.05 -4.80
C GLU A 40 -11.92 7.69 -3.59
N ARG A 41 -12.51 7.70 -2.39
CA ARG A 41 -11.83 7.24 -1.17
C ARG A 41 -11.42 5.77 -1.26
N MET A 42 -12.27 4.90 -1.79
CA MET A 42 -11.94 3.49 -1.98
C MET A 42 -10.74 3.31 -2.93
N ASN A 43 -10.71 4.07 -4.02
CA ASN A 43 -9.59 4.07 -4.96
C ASN A 43 -8.29 4.58 -4.32
N GLU A 44 -8.35 5.59 -3.44
CA GLU A 44 -7.16 6.06 -2.70
C GLU A 44 -6.64 4.98 -1.74
N VAL A 45 -7.53 4.33 -0.99
CA VAL A 45 -7.17 3.23 -0.08
C VAL A 45 -6.55 2.06 -0.85
N GLN A 46 -7.16 1.66 -1.97
CA GLN A 46 -6.64 0.58 -2.81
C GLN A 46 -5.23 0.90 -3.33
N ARG A 47 -5.00 2.13 -3.82
CA ARG A 47 -3.67 2.58 -4.26
C ARG A 47 -2.62 2.49 -3.14
N ARG A 48 -2.95 2.92 -1.92
CA ARG A 48 -2.04 2.79 -0.76
C ARG A 48 -1.70 1.34 -0.44
N ILE A 49 -2.69 0.43 -0.52
CA ILE A 49 -2.47 -1.00 -0.27
C ILE A 49 -1.52 -1.59 -1.34
N ASP A 50 -1.76 -1.30 -2.61
CA ASP A 50 -0.95 -1.83 -3.70
C ASP A 50 0.48 -1.28 -3.67
N ALA A 51 0.64 0.00 -3.35
CA ALA A 51 1.94 0.63 -3.15
C ALA A 51 2.70 -0.02 -1.97
N THR A 52 2.02 -0.22 -0.83
CA THR A 52 2.59 -0.91 0.35
C THR A 52 3.06 -2.31 0.00
N ARG A 53 2.23 -3.10 -0.69
CA ARG A 53 2.56 -4.48 -1.11
C ARG A 53 3.79 -4.49 -2.02
N THR A 54 3.84 -3.57 -2.98
CA THR A 54 4.97 -3.45 -3.91
C THR A 54 6.26 -3.11 -3.17
N GLY A 55 6.23 -2.14 -2.26
CA GLY A 55 7.40 -1.76 -1.46
C GLY A 55 7.87 -2.88 -0.53
N LEU A 56 6.94 -3.57 0.15
CA LEU A 56 7.27 -4.70 1.03
C LEU A 56 7.87 -5.87 0.25
N ALA A 57 7.30 -6.23 -0.91
CA ALA A 57 7.82 -7.31 -1.74
C ALA A 57 9.27 -7.06 -2.20
N PHE A 58 9.63 -5.80 -2.49
CA PHE A 58 11.00 -5.43 -2.78
C PHE A 58 11.91 -5.57 -1.55
N LEU A 59 11.47 -5.04 -0.41
CA LEU A 59 12.26 -5.04 0.83
C LEU A 59 12.48 -6.46 1.39
N GLU A 60 11.53 -7.38 1.22
CA GLU A 60 11.68 -8.78 1.63
C GLU A 60 12.84 -9.50 0.90
N GLY A 61 13.18 -9.07 -0.32
CA GLY A 61 14.33 -9.58 -1.07
C GLY A 61 15.65 -8.88 -0.74
N LEU A 62 15.62 -7.78 0.03
CA LEU A 62 16.80 -6.98 0.36
C LEU A 62 17.66 -7.69 1.42
N ASN A 63 18.97 -7.73 1.20
CA ASN A 63 19.92 -8.09 2.25
C ASN A 63 20.47 -6.81 2.92
N PRO A 64 19.95 -6.41 4.10
CA PRO A 64 20.31 -5.13 4.74
C PRO A 64 21.77 -5.08 5.23
N MET A 65 22.44 -6.24 5.34
CA MET A 65 23.86 -6.30 5.69
C MET A 65 24.78 -5.94 4.52
N LEU A 66 24.33 -6.17 3.29
CA LEU A 66 25.08 -5.85 2.07
C LEU A 66 24.64 -4.52 1.46
N GLN A 67 23.35 -4.19 1.59
CA GLN A 67 22.73 -3.00 1.01
C GLN A 67 22.03 -2.20 2.12
N PRO A 68 22.80 -1.53 3.00
CA PRO A 68 22.25 -0.87 4.18
C PRO A 68 21.36 0.33 3.82
N SER A 69 21.66 1.04 2.74
CA SER A 69 20.86 2.17 2.27
C SER A 69 20.79 2.17 0.75
N GLY A 70 19.74 2.76 0.20
CA GLY A 70 19.60 2.86 -1.25
C GLY A 70 18.30 3.50 -1.71
N SER A 71 18.13 3.49 -3.03
CA SER A 71 16.93 3.94 -3.72
C SER A 71 16.60 2.97 -4.86
N ALA A 72 15.32 2.71 -5.08
CA ALA A 72 14.83 1.86 -6.15
C ALA A 72 13.58 2.45 -6.79
N ALA A 73 13.50 2.37 -8.13
CA ALA A 73 12.30 2.67 -8.88
C ALA A 73 11.43 1.41 -8.99
N LEU A 74 10.19 1.49 -8.53
CA LEU A 74 9.20 0.41 -8.51
C LEU A 74 8.01 0.81 -9.38
N GLY A 75 8.22 0.84 -10.70
CA GLY A 75 7.23 1.36 -11.64
C GLY A 75 7.04 2.87 -11.46
N SER A 76 5.84 3.29 -11.06
CA SER A 76 5.50 4.69 -10.77
C SER A 76 5.90 5.16 -9.36
N TYR A 77 6.43 4.25 -8.53
CA TYR A 77 6.87 4.59 -7.18
C TYR A 77 8.38 4.66 -7.07
N ARG A 78 8.87 5.49 -6.16
CA ARG A 78 10.26 5.52 -5.72
C ARG A 78 10.33 5.09 -4.25
N LEU A 79 11.18 4.11 -3.97
CA LEU A 79 11.44 3.61 -2.63
C LEU A 79 12.84 4.03 -2.21
N ASP A 80 12.96 4.75 -1.10
CA ASP A 80 14.24 5.08 -0.48
C ASP A 80 14.31 4.39 0.89
N TRP A 81 15.44 3.76 1.23
CA TRP A 81 15.58 3.03 2.50
C TRP A 81 16.92 3.23 3.19
N GLU A 82 16.90 2.99 4.50
CA GLU A 82 18.06 2.94 5.37
C GLU A 82 17.89 1.85 6.43
N SER A 83 18.97 1.13 6.72
CA SER A 83 19.00 -0.02 7.61
C SER A 83 19.82 0.30 8.86
N ARG A 84 19.23 0.05 10.02
CA ARG A 84 19.89 0.19 11.33
C ARG A 84 20.10 -1.18 11.96
N LEU A 85 21.34 -1.46 12.36
CA LEU A 85 21.66 -2.69 13.09
C LEU A 85 20.95 -2.72 14.44
N LEU A 86 20.23 -3.81 14.74
CA LEU A 86 19.54 -4.03 16.01
C LEU A 86 20.32 -4.96 16.95
N ALA A 87 21.03 -5.95 16.39
CA ALA A 87 21.81 -6.91 17.16
C ALA A 87 23.17 -7.14 16.49
N ALA A 88 24.22 -7.33 17.30
CA ALA A 88 25.56 -7.62 16.77
C ALA A 88 25.54 -8.89 15.89
N PRO A 89 26.28 -8.91 14.77
CA PRO A 89 26.37 -10.08 13.89
C PRO A 89 26.85 -11.32 14.65
N ARG A 90 26.22 -12.46 14.38
CA ARG A 90 26.57 -13.76 14.96
C ARG A 90 26.80 -14.79 13.87
N PRO A 91 27.72 -15.74 14.10
CA PRO A 91 27.92 -16.85 13.18
C PRO A 91 26.67 -17.71 13.11
N VAL A 92 26.23 -18.03 11.89
CA VAL A 92 25.17 -19.01 11.66
C VAL A 92 25.74 -20.40 11.95
N VAL A 93 25.13 -21.14 12.86
CA VAL A 93 25.63 -22.46 13.29
C VAL A 93 24.92 -23.56 12.51
N SER A 94 25.69 -24.54 12.02
CA SER A 94 25.10 -25.71 11.36
C SER A 94 24.28 -26.54 12.35
N ARG A 95 23.05 -26.92 11.95
CA ARG A 95 22.17 -27.78 12.75
C ARG A 95 22.74 -29.15 13.06
N TYR A 96 23.65 -29.66 12.22
CA TYR A 96 24.18 -31.02 12.34
C TYR A 96 25.51 -31.10 13.09
N SER A 97 26.38 -30.09 12.93
CA SER A 97 27.74 -30.14 13.48
C SER A 97 27.97 -29.25 14.70
N GLY A 98 27.07 -28.30 15.00
CA GLY A 98 27.27 -27.33 16.09
C GLY A 98 28.43 -26.35 15.87
N HIS A 99 29.16 -26.47 14.76
CA HIS A 99 30.26 -25.58 14.39
C HIS A 99 29.75 -24.33 13.63
N PRO A 100 30.41 -23.16 13.81
CA PRO A 100 30.14 -21.98 13.01
C PRO A 100 30.25 -22.27 11.50
N GLY A 101 29.19 -21.98 10.76
CA GLY A 101 29.18 -22.04 9.30
C GLY A 101 29.89 -20.85 8.65
N PRO A 102 29.93 -20.80 7.31
CA PRO A 102 30.65 -19.77 6.58
C PRO A 102 29.97 -18.38 6.63
N PHE A 103 28.73 -18.29 7.12
CA PHE A 103 27.95 -17.06 7.15
C PHE A 103 27.84 -16.48 8.55
N ASP A 104 27.85 -15.14 8.62
CA ASP A 104 27.35 -14.40 9.78
C ASP A 104 25.98 -13.79 9.41
N SER A 105 25.09 -13.70 10.40
CA SER A 105 23.80 -13.04 10.28
C SER A 105 23.59 -12.01 11.39
N ALA A 106 22.83 -10.96 11.09
CA ALA A 106 22.44 -9.94 12.07
C ALA A 106 21.03 -9.43 11.77
N LEU A 107 20.34 -8.93 12.79
CA LEU A 107 19.01 -8.34 12.63
C LEU A 107 19.14 -6.83 12.40
N TYR A 108 18.41 -6.33 11.41
CA TYR A 108 18.35 -4.92 11.05
C TYR A 108 16.92 -4.43 11.07
N ARG A 109 16.71 -3.18 11.47
CA ARG A 109 15.48 -2.45 11.20
C ARG A 109 15.68 -1.66 9.92
N VAL A 110 14.88 -1.95 8.91
CA VAL A 110 14.87 -1.19 7.66
C VAL A 110 13.72 -0.20 7.72
N GLN A 111 14.07 1.08 7.60
CA GLN A 111 13.13 2.18 7.49
C GLN A 111 13.15 2.63 6.04
N ALA A 112 11.99 2.63 5.40
CA ALA A 112 11.86 3.03 4.02
C ALA A 112 10.73 4.04 3.85
N THR A 113 10.84 4.86 2.81
CA THR A 113 9.80 5.81 2.41
C THR A 113 9.47 5.55 0.96
N LEU A 114 8.20 5.27 0.68
CA LEU A 114 7.68 5.12 -0.66
C LEU A 114 7.02 6.43 -1.10
N SER A 115 7.36 6.93 -2.27
CA SER A 115 6.81 8.15 -2.84
C SER A 115 6.32 7.90 -4.27
N GLY A 116 5.27 8.61 -4.69
CA GLY A 116 4.74 8.57 -6.05
C GLY A 116 4.02 9.88 -6.37
N GLU A 117 3.62 10.07 -7.63
CA GLU A 117 2.97 11.31 -8.10
C GLU A 117 1.68 11.63 -7.32
N ASP A 118 0.80 10.63 -7.18
CA ASP A 118 -0.48 10.74 -6.45
C ASP A 118 -0.44 10.07 -5.07
N LEU A 119 0.76 9.75 -4.55
CA LEU A 119 0.94 9.07 -3.28
C LEU A 119 1.80 9.94 -2.36
N PRO A 120 1.24 10.50 -1.27
CA PRO A 120 2.06 11.20 -0.29
C PRO A 120 3.11 10.24 0.28
N PRO A 121 4.28 10.73 0.72
CA PRO A 121 5.34 9.89 1.27
C PRO A 121 4.80 8.93 2.33
N LEU A 122 4.90 7.62 2.03
CA LEU A 122 4.37 6.55 2.83
C LEU A 122 5.53 5.83 3.54
N PRO A 123 5.66 5.98 4.87
CA PRO A 123 6.70 5.29 5.61
C PRO A 123 6.39 3.80 5.75
N LEU A 124 7.42 2.97 5.57
CA LEU A 124 7.43 1.53 5.79
C LEU A 124 8.54 1.19 6.77
N SER A 125 8.29 0.24 7.66
CA SER A 125 9.30 -0.24 8.61
C SER A 125 9.13 -1.73 8.81
N LEU A 126 10.24 -2.46 8.73
CA LEU A 126 10.29 -3.90 8.94
C LEU A 126 11.63 -4.32 9.52
N GLU A 127 11.68 -5.50 10.13
CA GLU A 127 12.91 -6.09 10.65
C GLU A 127 13.34 -7.24 9.74
N LEU A 128 14.56 -7.15 9.21
CA LEU A 128 15.11 -8.09 8.25
C LEU A 128 16.41 -8.69 8.77
N ALA A 129 16.59 -9.98 8.53
CA ALA A 129 17.86 -10.65 8.75
C ALA A 129 18.78 -10.33 7.56
N GLY A 130 19.93 -9.73 7.85
CA GLY A 130 21.02 -9.60 6.90
C GLY A 130 22.02 -10.73 7.06
N TYR A 131 22.70 -11.11 5.98
CA TYR A 131 23.72 -12.15 6.00
C TYR A 131 24.92 -11.76 5.14
N ARG A 132 26.11 -12.24 5.52
CA ARG A 132 27.31 -12.16 4.68
C ARG A 132 28.15 -13.41 4.86
N MET A 133 28.90 -13.78 3.82
CA MET A 133 29.94 -14.79 3.97
C MET A 133 31.11 -14.16 4.74
N ALA A 134 31.44 -14.73 5.89
CA ALA A 134 32.49 -14.24 6.79
C ALA A 134 33.71 -15.17 6.82
N ARG A 135 33.54 -16.43 6.40
CA ARG A 135 34.59 -17.44 6.32
C ARG A 135 34.50 -18.16 4.97
N LEU A 136 35.64 -18.48 4.37
CA LEU A 136 35.71 -19.35 3.20
C LEU A 136 35.19 -20.74 3.64
N PRO A 137 34.34 -21.42 2.87
CA PRO A 137 34.03 -22.81 3.15
C PRO A 137 35.32 -23.62 3.02
N ASP A 138 35.79 -24.19 4.12
CA ASP A 138 36.87 -25.17 4.08
C ASP A 138 36.42 -26.29 3.14
N GLY A 139 37.14 -26.48 2.04
CA GLY A 139 36.89 -27.53 1.06
C GLY A 139 37.07 -28.89 1.73
N GLY A 140 36.00 -29.40 2.34
CA GLY A 140 35.95 -30.75 2.88
C GLY A 140 35.99 -31.75 1.73
N GLY A 141 37.14 -32.42 1.59
CA GLY A 141 37.38 -33.46 0.60
C GLY A 141 36.29 -34.52 0.59
N ALA A 142 35.87 -34.88 -0.63
CA ALA A 142 35.16 -36.12 -0.88
C ALA A 142 36.18 -37.28 -0.85
N PRO A 143 35.87 -38.43 -0.21
CA PRO A 143 36.50 -39.69 -0.57
C PRO A 143 36.04 -40.17 -1.96
#